data_AF-A0A558DCF5-F1
#
_entry.id   AF-A0A558DCF5-F1
#
_cell.length_a   1.000
_cell.length_b   1.000
_cell.length_c   1.000
_cell.angle_alpha   90.00
_cell.angle_beta   90.00
_cell.angle_gamma   90.00
#
_symmetry.space_group_name_H-M   'P 1'
#
loop_
_entity.id
_entity.type
_entity.pdbx_description
1 polymer ?
#
loop_
_entity_poly.entity_id
_entity_poly.type
_entity_poly.pdbx_seq_one_letter_code
_entity_poly.pdbx_strand_id
1 'polypeptide(L)'
;MYASSQATLITTGMLPFLLLVSAVLTAPVSIALLALYRRAVLRSMAISSAAAPEVGDGSPLAPPRAVLRLCMVDAGALPEPRARTTIQRSLVMASLVYGAAGFTYALVLGGAWMIQTRADGFVVIRFLWLLSCYAWPAALAIGLLVAVNLKQRLIVACAYFVMLFAVAIYGLLRNDALSVGQVASFWMLTNAPATILLLAFLHRRVRAVGPLVLAFMVVVVTGSQVALTLVGSSEAGMRAAVLTGAAVGLGGEATFFATMLLGALLAAVAGWFCLKWLGHRHLARRSSDQALTLDAMWLLFGMVQSITLAFEGWVWILTGPVAFAGYKAVSTAGFRASGLHRAPLHPPSLLLLRVFALGARSGQLFDALSRRWLRTGDISMIAGPDLATSTVEPHEFLDFVGGRLSRQFVRDADDLDQRLQAAARGPDPDGRYRINEFFCHANTWQLAMRRLAASSDAVLMDLRSFSAANQGCQYELQQLIDIVPLDRVLFLVDASTDKAFLERSLLDLWSHAASDSPNREHPTPRANIIDIGKRVETIIPPLLGLLDTPQLQPAAGAG
;
A
#
# COMPACT_ATOMS: atom_id res chain seq x y z
N MET A 1 23.38 35.35 -24.50
CA MET A 1 23.02 34.41 -25.60
C MET A 1 23.44 32.96 -25.32
N TYR A 2 24.62 32.69 -24.73
CA TYR A 2 25.01 31.31 -24.36
C TYR A 2 24.26 30.74 -23.14
N ALA A 3 23.93 31.55 -22.13
CA ALA A 3 23.15 31.11 -20.97
C ALA A 3 21.71 30.69 -21.32
N SER A 4 21.10 31.33 -22.32
CA SER A 4 19.75 30.99 -22.78
C SER A 4 19.73 29.69 -23.58
N SER A 5 20.78 29.34 -24.33
CA SER A 5 20.80 28.09 -25.11
C SER A 5 21.02 26.85 -24.23
N GLN A 6 21.88 26.92 -23.21
CA GLN A 6 22.03 25.84 -22.24
C GLN A 6 20.79 25.65 -21.37
N ALA A 7 20.16 26.73 -20.89
CA ALA A 7 18.91 26.64 -20.15
C ALA A 7 17.81 25.97 -20.99
N THR A 8 17.65 26.34 -22.27
CA THR A 8 16.70 25.73 -23.20
C THR A 8 17.04 24.26 -23.50
N LEU A 9 18.31 23.87 -23.63
CA LEU A 9 18.70 22.47 -23.91
C LEU A 9 18.51 21.54 -22.70
N ILE A 10 18.79 22.04 -21.50
CA ILE A 10 18.55 21.36 -20.21
C ILE A 10 17.04 21.17 -19.94
N THR A 11 16.18 22.06 -20.42
CA THR A 11 14.75 22.09 -20.10
C THR A 11 13.84 21.49 -21.18
N THR A 12 14.16 21.62 -22.48
CA THR A 12 13.26 21.21 -23.58
C THR A 12 13.23 19.71 -23.87
N GLY A 13 14.30 18.97 -23.54
CA GLY A 13 14.38 17.52 -23.79
C GLY A 13 14.90 16.69 -22.63
N MET A 14 15.85 17.21 -21.84
CA MET A 14 16.56 16.41 -20.84
C MET A 14 15.65 15.95 -19.70
N LEU A 15 14.91 16.83 -19.03
CA LEU A 15 14.06 16.42 -17.88
C LEU A 15 12.98 15.39 -18.26
N PRO A 16 12.20 15.57 -19.35
CA PRO A 16 11.29 14.53 -19.82
C PRO A 16 12.01 13.24 -20.22
N PHE A 17 13.16 13.35 -20.89
CA PHE A 17 13.98 12.19 -21.26
C PHE A 17 14.44 11.40 -20.03
N LEU A 18 14.88 12.07 -18.97
CA LEU A 18 15.30 11.40 -17.73
C LEU A 18 14.16 10.66 -17.06
N LEU A 19 12.97 11.24 -17.03
CA LEU A 19 11.78 10.55 -16.51
C LEU A 19 11.43 9.33 -17.34
N LEU A 20 11.50 9.42 -18.67
CA LEU A 20 11.22 8.28 -19.57
C LEU A 20 12.26 7.18 -19.38
N VAL A 21 13.55 7.51 -19.37
CA VAL A 21 14.62 6.54 -19.10
C VAL A 21 14.43 5.88 -17.73
N SER A 22 14.14 6.68 -16.69
CA SER A 22 13.87 6.17 -15.35
C SER A 22 12.69 5.20 -15.34
N ALA A 23 11.60 5.53 -16.02
CA ALA A 23 10.44 4.66 -16.14
C ALA A 23 10.75 3.35 -16.88
N VAL A 24 11.46 3.44 -18.01
CA VAL A 24 11.88 2.28 -18.82
C VAL A 24 12.78 1.35 -18.01
N LEU A 25 13.68 1.87 -17.17
CA LEU A 25 14.55 1.09 -16.30
C LEU A 25 13.80 0.53 -15.07
N THR A 26 12.83 1.26 -14.54
CA THR A 26 12.09 0.87 -13.33
C THR A 26 11.30 -0.42 -13.53
N ALA A 27 10.65 -0.59 -14.69
CA ALA A 27 9.82 -1.76 -14.96
C ALA A 27 10.60 -3.10 -14.91
N PRO A 28 11.68 -3.31 -15.69
CA PRO A 28 12.45 -4.55 -15.64
C PRO A 28 13.12 -4.77 -14.28
N VAL A 29 13.61 -3.71 -13.62
CA VAL A 29 14.23 -3.81 -12.29
C VAL A 29 13.19 -4.25 -11.25
N SER A 30 11.99 -3.65 -11.25
CA SER A 30 10.91 -4.03 -10.32
C SER A 30 10.47 -5.48 -10.53
N ILE A 31 10.34 -5.92 -11.79
CA ILE A 31 9.97 -7.31 -12.12
C ILE A 31 11.06 -8.28 -11.66
N ALA A 32 12.33 -7.97 -11.95
CA ALA A 32 13.46 -8.81 -11.57
C ALA A 32 13.57 -8.93 -10.04
N LEU A 33 13.47 -7.82 -9.32
CA LEU A 33 13.50 -7.78 -7.86
C LEU A 33 12.37 -8.61 -7.24
N LEU A 34 11.15 -8.46 -7.72
CA LEU A 34 10.00 -9.24 -7.24
C LEU A 34 10.15 -10.73 -7.55
N ALA A 35 10.70 -11.10 -8.71
CA ALA A 35 10.97 -12.49 -9.05
C ALA A 35 12.04 -13.12 -8.14
N LEU A 36 13.12 -12.39 -7.85
CA LEU A 36 14.17 -12.83 -6.95
C LEU A 36 13.68 -12.92 -5.50
N TYR A 37 12.92 -11.92 -5.05
CA TYR A 37 12.29 -11.91 -3.73
C TYR A 37 11.34 -13.10 -3.57
N ARG A 38 10.44 -13.36 -4.55
CA ARG A 38 9.54 -14.52 -4.51
C ARG A 38 10.30 -15.85 -4.42
N ARG A 39 11.39 -16.00 -5.18
CA ARG A 39 12.25 -17.19 -5.12
C ARG A 39 12.89 -17.36 -3.74
N ALA A 40 13.35 -16.26 -3.13
CA ALA A 40 13.96 -16.28 -1.81
C ALA A 40 12.94 -16.64 -0.70
N VAL A 41 11.72 -16.10 -0.79
CA VAL A 41 10.61 -16.45 0.11
C VAL A 41 10.25 -17.93 -0.02
N LEU A 42 10.02 -18.43 -1.24
CA LEU A 42 9.70 -19.84 -1.47
C LEU A 42 10.79 -20.79 -0.96
N ARG A 43 12.05 -20.45 -1.19
CA ARG A 43 13.18 -21.24 -0.68
C ARG A 43 13.19 -21.26 0.86
N SER A 44 12.92 -20.12 1.49
CA SER A 44 12.94 -20.00 2.96
C SER A 44 11.73 -20.70 3.61
N MET A 45 10.55 -20.66 2.97
CA MET A 45 9.36 -21.39 3.40
C MET A 45 9.56 -22.92 3.33
N ALA A 46 10.33 -23.41 2.36
CA ALA A 46 10.61 -24.83 2.20
C ALA A 46 11.63 -25.38 3.22
N ILE A 47 12.34 -24.51 3.94
CA ILE A 47 13.26 -24.92 5.00
C ILE A 47 12.45 -25.35 6.22
N SER A 48 12.87 -26.44 6.86
CA SER A 48 12.43 -26.82 8.20
C SER A 48 13.40 -26.24 9.23
N SER A 49 12.90 -25.47 10.20
CA SER A 49 13.66 -25.06 11.38
C SER A 49 13.86 -26.26 12.32
N ALA A 50 14.69 -26.14 13.36
CA ALA A 50 14.88 -27.23 14.34
C ALA A 50 13.55 -27.69 14.96
N ALA A 51 13.51 -28.98 15.35
CA ALA A 51 12.30 -29.79 15.58
C ALA A 51 11.14 -29.04 16.26
N ALA A 52 10.01 -28.94 15.55
CA ALA A 52 8.75 -28.57 16.15
C ALA A 52 8.24 -29.76 16.99
N PRO A 53 7.71 -29.54 18.20
CA PRO A 53 7.16 -30.63 19.00
C PRO A 53 5.98 -31.27 18.26
N GLU A 54 6.01 -32.61 18.16
CA GLU A 54 4.87 -33.38 17.69
C GLU A 54 3.68 -33.14 18.62
N VAL A 55 2.54 -32.76 18.02
CA VAL A 55 1.27 -32.69 18.74
C VAL A 55 0.83 -34.13 18.95
N GLY A 56 0.86 -34.59 20.20
CA GLY A 56 0.44 -35.95 20.54
C GLY A 56 -1.03 -36.17 20.20
N ASP A 57 -1.31 -37.23 19.44
CA ASP A 57 -2.65 -37.74 19.21
C ASP A 57 -3.25 -38.17 20.57
N GLY A 58 -4.26 -37.43 21.02
CA GLY A 58 -5.03 -37.78 22.21
C GLY A 58 -5.86 -39.05 22.00
N SER A 59 -6.14 -39.76 23.09
CA SER A 59 -7.01 -40.95 23.14
C SER A 59 -8.40 -40.70 22.53
N PRO A 60 -9.12 -41.78 22.14
CA PRO A 60 -10.42 -41.68 21.45
C PRO A 60 -11.39 -40.75 22.19
N LEU A 61 -11.76 -39.66 21.52
CA LEU A 61 -12.61 -38.61 22.05
C LEU A 61 -14.08 -39.00 21.98
N ALA A 62 -14.82 -38.83 23.08
CA ALA A 62 -16.28 -38.93 23.04
C ALA A 62 -16.87 -37.82 22.16
N PRO A 63 -17.89 -38.10 21.33
CA PRO A 63 -18.45 -37.13 20.40
C PRO A 63 -19.10 -35.93 21.14
N PRO A 64 -19.14 -34.74 20.53
CA PRO A 64 -19.82 -33.58 21.12
C PRO A 64 -21.31 -33.84 21.33
N ARG A 65 -21.86 -33.31 22.43
CA ARG A 65 -23.28 -33.48 22.78
C ARG A 65 -24.22 -32.65 21.90
N ALA A 66 -23.78 -31.46 21.48
CA ALA A 66 -24.57 -30.54 20.65
C ALA A 66 -24.25 -30.73 19.17
N VAL A 67 -25.25 -30.53 18.31
CA VAL A 67 -25.07 -30.56 16.85
C VAL A 67 -24.61 -29.18 16.37
N LEU A 68 -23.54 -29.16 15.57
CA LEU A 68 -23.07 -27.94 14.90
C LEU A 68 -24.12 -27.45 13.89
N ARG A 69 -24.53 -26.18 14.03
CA ARG A 69 -25.45 -25.54 13.08
C ARG A 69 -24.66 -24.68 12.09
N LEU A 70 -24.89 -24.88 10.80
CA LEU A 70 -24.35 -24.01 9.76
C LEU A 70 -25.33 -22.86 9.54
N CYS A 71 -24.89 -21.63 9.79
CA CYS A 71 -25.73 -20.44 9.70
C CYS A 71 -25.28 -19.56 8.54
N MET A 72 -26.11 -19.47 7.50
CA MET A 72 -25.90 -18.52 6.41
C MET A 72 -26.21 -17.10 6.90
N VAL A 73 -25.19 -16.25 6.92
CA VAL A 73 -25.31 -14.85 7.33
C VAL A 73 -25.74 -14.01 6.12
N ASP A 74 -26.92 -13.42 6.21
CA ASP A 74 -27.36 -12.41 5.23
C ASP A 74 -26.76 -11.05 5.59
N ALA A 75 -25.80 -10.60 4.78
CA ALA A 75 -25.14 -9.31 4.92
C ALA A 75 -26.12 -8.12 4.90
N GLY A 76 -27.27 -8.25 4.25
CA GLY A 76 -28.30 -7.19 4.18
C GLY A 76 -29.18 -7.09 5.42
N ALA A 77 -29.21 -8.14 6.25
CA ALA A 77 -30.08 -8.23 7.44
C ALA A 77 -29.36 -7.89 8.75
N LEU A 78 -28.04 -7.68 8.72
CA LEU A 78 -27.25 -7.39 9.91
C LEU A 78 -27.42 -5.95 10.37
N PRO A 79 -27.56 -5.70 11.69
CA PRO A 79 -27.60 -4.34 12.23
C PRO A 79 -26.30 -3.59 11.92
N GLU A 80 -26.43 -2.28 11.78
CA GLU A 80 -25.31 -1.39 11.43
C GLU A 80 -24.24 -1.38 12.52
N PRO A 81 -23.00 -1.85 12.24
CA PRO A 81 -21.97 -2.01 13.26
C PRO A 81 -21.44 -0.68 13.80
N ARG A 82 -21.12 -0.60 15.10
CA ARG A 82 -20.58 0.62 15.75
C ARG A 82 -19.29 1.10 15.08
N ALA A 83 -18.44 0.16 14.68
CA ALA A 83 -17.18 0.41 13.99
C ALA A 83 -17.36 1.09 12.62
N ARG A 84 -18.54 1.04 11.99
CA ARG A 84 -18.80 1.72 10.71
C ARG A 84 -18.61 3.23 10.83
N THR A 85 -19.08 3.82 11.92
CA THR A 85 -18.95 5.27 12.17
C THR A 85 -17.48 5.67 12.32
N THR A 86 -16.69 4.86 13.02
CA THR A 86 -15.24 5.03 13.17
C THR A 86 -14.52 4.99 11.82
N ILE A 87 -14.83 3.99 10.99
CA ILE A 87 -14.25 3.84 9.65
C ILE A 87 -14.61 5.05 8.78
N GLN A 88 -15.87 5.46 8.75
CA GLN A 88 -16.34 6.61 7.98
C GLN A 88 -15.66 7.90 8.43
N ARG A 89 -15.64 8.17 9.74
CA ARG A 89 -14.97 9.35 10.30
C ARG A 89 -13.48 9.37 9.96
N SER A 90 -12.80 8.24 10.09
CA SER A 90 -11.38 8.10 9.74
C SER A 90 -11.13 8.43 8.27
N LEU A 91 -11.95 7.90 7.35
CA LEU A 91 -11.84 8.17 5.92
C LEU A 91 -12.16 9.62 5.55
N VAL A 92 -13.19 10.22 6.13
CA VAL A 92 -13.55 11.62 5.90
C VAL A 92 -12.41 12.53 6.38
N MET A 93 -11.92 12.33 7.60
CA MET A 93 -10.82 13.12 8.14
C MET A 93 -9.54 12.97 7.31
N ALA A 94 -9.17 11.75 6.92
CA ALA A 94 -8.03 11.52 6.04
C ALA A 94 -8.21 12.20 4.67
N SER A 95 -9.43 12.19 4.12
CA SER A 95 -9.73 12.85 2.84
C SER A 95 -9.63 14.38 2.97
N LEU A 96 -10.10 14.95 4.07
CA LEU A 96 -9.98 16.40 4.35
C LEU A 96 -8.51 16.81 4.50
N VAL A 97 -7.71 16.02 5.24
CA VAL A 97 -6.27 16.29 5.42
C VAL A 97 -5.54 16.24 4.08
N TYR A 98 -5.76 15.21 3.27
CA TYR A 98 -5.13 15.12 1.95
C TYR A 98 -5.68 16.16 0.96
N GLY A 99 -6.95 16.54 1.06
CA GLY A 99 -7.53 17.64 0.29
C GLY A 99 -6.86 18.98 0.62
N ALA A 100 -6.71 19.30 1.91
CA ALA A 100 -6.01 20.51 2.36
C ALA A 100 -4.53 20.50 1.95
N ALA A 101 -3.84 19.37 2.11
CA ALA A 101 -2.45 19.23 1.69
C ALA A 101 -2.29 19.37 0.17
N GLY A 102 -3.21 18.82 -0.62
CA GLY A 102 -3.25 18.95 -2.06
C GLY A 102 -3.55 20.38 -2.53
N PHE A 103 -4.41 21.10 -1.80
CA PHE A 103 -4.66 22.52 -2.04
C PHE A 103 -3.39 23.36 -1.80
N THR A 104 -2.66 23.13 -0.70
CA THR A 104 -1.38 23.80 -0.44
C THR A 104 -0.34 23.50 -1.51
N TYR A 105 -0.25 22.25 -1.94
CA TYR A 105 0.61 21.86 -3.06
C TYR A 105 0.28 22.64 -4.34
N ALA A 106 -1.00 22.70 -4.71
CA ALA A 106 -1.46 23.41 -5.89
C ALA A 106 -1.26 24.93 -5.78
N LEU A 107 -1.40 25.49 -4.58
CA LEU A 107 -1.08 26.90 -4.31
C LEU A 107 0.39 27.23 -4.55
N VAL A 108 1.32 26.34 -4.17
CA VAL A 108 2.75 26.57 -4.39
C VAL A 108 3.07 26.62 -5.89
N LEU A 109 2.60 25.64 -6.67
CA LEU A 109 2.86 25.58 -8.11
C LEU A 109 2.11 26.66 -8.89
N GLY A 110 0.81 26.86 -8.61
CA GLY A 110 0.02 27.92 -9.22
C GLY A 110 0.54 29.30 -8.84
N GLY A 111 0.97 29.48 -7.59
CA GLY A 111 1.63 30.69 -7.10
C GLY A 111 2.94 30.97 -7.85
N ALA A 112 3.80 29.98 -8.05
CA ALA A 112 5.04 30.15 -8.83
C ALA A 112 4.77 30.67 -10.25
N TRP A 113 3.76 30.13 -10.94
CA TRP A 113 3.31 30.64 -12.24
C TRP A 113 2.81 32.08 -12.19
N MET A 114 2.01 32.43 -11.17
CA MET A 114 1.54 33.80 -10.97
C MET A 114 2.70 34.77 -10.68
N ILE A 115 3.77 34.29 -10.06
CA ILE A 115 4.99 35.07 -9.81
C ILE A 115 5.74 35.38 -11.10
N GLN A 116 5.86 34.42 -12.00
CA GLN A 116 6.53 34.61 -13.29
C GLN A 116 5.74 35.57 -14.21
N THR A 117 4.41 35.46 -14.17
CA THR A 117 3.50 36.26 -14.99
C THR A 117 2.99 37.54 -14.31
N ARG A 118 3.73 38.03 -13.29
CA ARG A 118 3.38 39.25 -12.52
C ARG A 118 3.24 40.50 -13.38
N ALA A 119 3.97 40.57 -14.49
CA ALA A 119 3.93 41.72 -15.41
C ALA A 119 2.51 41.96 -15.98
N ASP A 120 1.71 40.89 -16.12
CA ASP A 120 0.33 40.96 -16.60
C ASP A 120 -0.69 41.31 -15.50
N GLY A 121 -0.24 41.52 -14.25
CA GLY A 121 -1.09 41.69 -13.08
C GLY A 121 -1.69 40.37 -12.56
N PHE A 122 -2.52 40.49 -11.51
CA PHE A 122 -3.19 39.33 -10.90
C PHE A 122 -4.51 39.00 -11.61
N VAL A 123 -4.46 38.05 -12.54
CA VAL A 123 -5.65 37.56 -13.24
C VAL A 123 -6.28 36.40 -12.47
N VAL A 124 -7.44 36.63 -11.84
CA VAL A 124 -8.15 35.64 -10.99
C VAL A 124 -8.45 34.34 -11.74
N ILE A 125 -8.91 34.43 -12.99
CA ILE A 125 -9.28 33.24 -13.76
C ILE A 125 -8.06 32.38 -14.13
N ARG A 126 -6.91 33.01 -14.43
CA ARG A 126 -5.64 32.30 -14.63
C ARG A 126 -5.24 31.57 -13.35
N PHE A 127 -5.33 32.23 -12.21
CA PHE A 127 -5.03 31.62 -10.92
C PHE A 127 -5.95 30.42 -10.61
N LEU A 128 -7.26 30.55 -10.80
CA LEU A 128 -8.22 29.45 -10.59
C LEU A 128 -7.97 28.27 -11.54
N TRP A 129 -7.63 28.54 -12.80
CA TRP A 129 -7.29 27.51 -13.77
C TRP A 129 -6.03 26.74 -13.38
N LEU A 130 -4.95 27.44 -13.03
CA LEU A 130 -3.69 26.85 -12.58
C LEU A 130 -3.89 26.02 -11.30
N LEU A 131 -4.59 26.58 -10.31
CA LEU A 131 -4.91 25.89 -9.06
C LEU A 131 -5.68 24.59 -9.31
N SER A 132 -6.68 24.63 -10.19
CA SER A 132 -7.48 23.45 -10.55
C SER A 132 -6.66 22.39 -11.31
N CYS A 133 -5.76 22.81 -12.21
CA CYS A 133 -4.87 21.90 -12.92
C CYS A 133 -3.87 21.21 -11.98
N TYR A 134 -3.23 21.95 -11.09
CA TYR A 134 -2.26 21.42 -10.14
C TYR A 134 -2.90 20.63 -8.98
N ALA A 135 -4.22 20.76 -8.77
CA ALA A 135 -4.97 19.98 -7.78
C ALA A 135 -5.32 18.55 -8.22
N TRP A 136 -5.09 18.16 -9.48
CA TRP A 136 -5.36 16.80 -9.97
C TRP A 136 -4.80 15.66 -9.08
N PRO A 137 -3.57 15.73 -8.55
CA PRO A 137 -3.03 14.67 -7.71
C PRO A 137 -3.81 14.51 -6.39
N ALA A 138 -4.55 15.54 -5.94
CA ALA A 138 -5.44 15.44 -4.78
C ALA A 138 -6.62 14.51 -5.08
N ALA A 139 -7.22 14.62 -6.27
CA ALA A 139 -8.29 13.72 -6.69
C ALA A 139 -7.80 12.27 -6.78
N LEU A 140 -6.59 12.05 -7.31
CA LEU A 140 -5.95 10.74 -7.32
C LEU A 140 -5.69 10.21 -5.90
N ALA A 141 -5.17 11.04 -5.00
CA ALA A 141 -4.91 10.66 -3.60
C ALA A 141 -6.19 10.22 -2.88
N ILE A 142 -7.26 11.01 -3.01
CA ILE A 142 -8.57 10.72 -2.41
C ILE A 142 -9.17 9.45 -3.04
N GLY A 143 -9.04 9.28 -4.36
CA GLY A 143 -9.45 8.07 -5.06
C GLY A 143 -8.71 6.82 -4.57
N LEU A 144 -7.40 6.89 -4.37
CA LEU A 144 -6.61 5.78 -3.82
C LEU A 144 -6.94 5.46 -2.37
N LEU A 145 -7.35 6.48 -1.59
CA LEU A 145 -7.74 6.36 -0.19
C LEU A 145 -9.12 5.74 0.00
N VAL A 146 -10.14 6.29 -0.65
CA VAL A 146 -11.55 5.99 -0.34
C VAL A 146 -12.14 4.92 -1.26
N ALA A 147 -11.70 4.86 -2.52
CA ALA A 147 -12.36 4.03 -3.51
C ALA A 147 -11.87 2.58 -3.47
N VAL A 148 -12.83 1.67 -3.31
CA VAL A 148 -12.62 0.21 -3.31
C VAL A 148 -12.74 -0.35 -4.72
N ASN A 149 -13.59 0.24 -5.55
CA ASN A 149 -13.89 -0.22 -6.90
C ASN A 149 -13.71 0.89 -7.95
N LEU A 150 -13.73 0.51 -9.24
CA LEU A 150 -13.55 1.45 -10.35
C LEU A 150 -14.66 2.52 -10.38
N LYS A 151 -15.91 2.16 -10.04
CA LYS A 151 -17.03 3.11 -10.04
C LYS A 151 -16.80 4.25 -9.04
N GLN A 152 -16.36 3.93 -7.82
CA GLN A 152 -16.03 4.93 -6.80
C GLN A 152 -14.84 5.80 -7.23
N ARG A 153 -13.83 5.23 -7.91
CA ARG A 153 -12.72 6.02 -8.48
C ARG A 153 -13.21 6.98 -9.57
N LEU A 154 -14.10 6.52 -10.45
CA LEU A 154 -14.72 7.34 -11.47
C LEU A 154 -15.59 8.45 -10.86
N ILE A 155 -16.32 8.19 -9.77
CA ILE A 155 -17.09 9.24 -9.07
C ILE A 155 -16.16 10.35 -8.57
N VAL A 156 -15.04 10.01 -7.92
CA VAL A 156 -14.05 11.00 -7.46
C VAL A 156 -13.44 11.78 -8.64
N ALA A 157 -13.09 11.08 -9.72
CA ALA A 157 -12.57 11.71 -10.93
C ALA A 157 -13.60 12.64 -11.57
N CYS A 158 -14.87 12.21 -11.69
CA CYS A 158 -15.96 13.02 -12.22
C CYS A 158 -16.20 14.26 -11.37
N ALA A 159 -16.18 14.17 -10.05
CA ALA A 159 -16.31 15.33 -9.16
C ALA A 159 -15.20 16.37 -9.42
N TYR A 160 -13.95 15.92 -9.61
CA TYR A 160 -12.85 16.79 -10.01
C TYR A 160 -13.08 17.41 -11.40
N PHE A 161 -13.47 16.61 -12.41
CA PHE A 161 -13.67 17.11 -13.77
C PHE A 161 -14.84 18.09 -13.87
N VAL A 162 -15.92 17.90 -13.10
CA VAL A 162 -17.02 18.88 -13.01
C VAL A 162 -16.50 20.23 -12.51
N MET A 163 -15.70 20.23 -11.44
CA MET A 163 -15.05 21.45 -10.93
C MET A 163 -14.12 22.06 -11.99
N LEU A 164 -13.26 21.25 -12.62
CA LEU A 164 -12.33 21.71 -13.64
C LEU A 164 -13.05 22.33 -14.85
N PHE A 165 -14.12 21.70 -15.33
CA PHE A 165 -14.92 22.20 -16.45
C PHE A 165 -15.66 23.48 -16.10
N ALA A 166 -16.17 23.63 -14.87
CA ALA A 166 -16.77 24.89 -14.43
C ALA A 166 -15.75 26.06 -14.53
N VAL A 167 -14.51 25.85 -14.10
CA VAL A 167 -13.43 26.86 -14.21
C VAL A 167 -13.04 27.10 -15.68
N ALA A 168 -12.91 26.03 -16.48
CA ALA A 168 -12.59 26.13 -17.90
C ALA A 168 -13.65 26.91 -18.68
N ILE A 169 -14.93 26.58 -18.52
CA ILE A 169 -16.05 27.23 -19.19
C ILE A 169 -16.09 28.71 -18.81
N TYR A 170 -15.94 29.03 -17.51
CA TYR A 170 -15.90 30.42 -17.08
C TYR A 170 -14.72 31.19 -17.70
N GLY A 171 -13.55 30.56 -17.85
CA GLY A 171 -12.39 31.16 -18.51
C GLY A 171 -12.60 31.40 -20.00
N LEU A 172 -13.19 30.44 -20.71
CA LEU A 172 -13.52 30.56 -22.13
C LEU A 172 -14.56 31.65 -22.39
N LEU A 173 -15.56 31.80 -21.52
CA LEU A 173 -16.57 32.86 -21.61
C LEU A 173 -16.03 34.26 -21.34
N ARG A 174 -14.85 34.38 -20.72
CA ARG A 174 -14.23 35.66 -20.34
C ARG A 174 -13.06 36.07 -21.22
N ASN A 175 -12.56 35.18 -22.08
CA ASN A 175 -11.40 35.42 -22.90
C ASN A 175 -11.56 34.78 -24.28
N ASP A 176 -11.93 35.59 -25.27
CA ASP A 176 -12.14 35.15 -26.65
C ASP A 176 -10.85 34.66 -27.33
N ALA A 177 -9.66 35.02 -26.81
CA ALA A 177 -8.38 34.53 -27.29
C ALA A 177 -8.02 33.15 -26.71
N LEU A 178 -8.74 32.67 -25.69
CA LEU A 178 -8.52 31.36 -25.09
C LEU A 178 -9.31 30.30 -25.86
N SER A 179 -8.61 29.32 -26.42
CA SER A 179 -9.24 28.20 -27.11
C SER A 179 -9.42 26.98 -26.21
N VAL A 180 -10.42 26.16 -26.52
CA VAL A 180 -10.62 24.83 -25.88
C VAL A 180 -9.37 23.96 -26.02
N GLY A 181 -8.69 24.03 -27.18
CA GLY A 181 -7.46 23.29 -27.44
C GLY A 181 -6.32 23.67 -26.50
N GLN A 182 -6.12 24.96 -26.21
CA GLN A 182 -5.11 25.43 -25.26
C GLN A 182 -5.39 24.96 -23.83
N VAL A 183 -6.65 25.05 -23.38
CA VAL A 183 -7.07 24.58 -22.05
C VAL A 183 -6.86 23.07 -21.92
N ALA A 184 -7.30 22.29 -22.90
CA ALA A 184 -7.15 20.84 -22.89
C ALA A 184 -5.67 20.39 -22.96
N SER A 185 -4.89 20.99 -23.86
CA SER A 185 -3.45 20.68 -24.01
C SER A 185 -2.65 21.04 -22.76
N PHE A 186 -2.94 22.19 -22.13
CA PHE A 186 -2.28 22.58 -20.88
C PHE A 186 -2.48 21.53 -19.79
N TRP A 187 -3.73 21.09 -19.58
CA TRP A 187 -4.03 20.06 -18.59
C TRP A 187 -3.32 18.74 -18.92
N MET A 188 -3.36 18.32 -20.19
CA MET A 188 -2.73 17.08 -20.64
C MET A 188 -1.21 17.09 -20.44
N LEU A 189 -0.53 18.15 -20.87
CA LEU A 189 0.92 18.27 -20.70
C LEU A 189 1.34 18.32 -19.22
N THR A 190 0.52 18.95 -18.38
CA THR A 190 0.79 19.09 -16.94
C THR A 190 0.55 17.78 -16.18
N ASN A 191 -0.49 17.01 -16.52
CA ASN A 191 -0.96 15.91 -15.69
C ASN A 191 -0.83 14.52 -16.33
N ALA A 192 -0.92 14.38 -17.65
CA ALA A 192 -0.93 13.08 -18.30
C ALA A 192 0.38 12.29 -18.10
N PRO A 193 1.59 12.87 -18.23
CA PRO A 193 2.83 12.10 -18.07
C PRO A 193 2.95 11.45 -16.68
N ALA A 194 2.77 12.23 -15.61
CA ALA A 194 2.79 11.72 -14.24
C ALA A 194 1.67 10.70 -13.98
N THR A 195 0.47 10.95 -14.52
CA THR A 195 -0.68 10.03 -14.35
C THR A 195 -0.42 8.70 -15.04
N ILE A 196 0.08 8.70 -16.28
CA ILE A 196 0.39 7.48 -17.04
C ILE A 196 1.49 6.69 -16.32
N LEU A 197 2.56 7.35 -15.89
CA LEU A 197 3.64 6.72 -15.11
C LEU A 197 3.10 6.11 -13.82
N LEU A 198 2.33 6.88 -13.04
CA LEU A 198 1.72 6.37 -11.81
C LEU A 198 0.85 5.14 -12.08
N LEU A 199 -0.02 5.17 -13.09
CA LEU A 199 -0.89 4.04 -13.41
C LEU A 199 -0.10 2.81 -13.87
N ALA A 200 0.99 3.00 -14.61
CA ALA A 200 1.89 1.92 -15.00
C ALA A 200 2.54 1.24 -13.78
N PHE A 201 2.96 2.01 -12.78
CA PHE A 201 3.60 1.47 -11.56
C PHE A 201 2.63 1.10 -10.45
N LEU A 202 1.36 1.53 -10.51
CA LEU A 202 0.27 0.99 -9.70
C LEU A 202 -0.31 -0.32 -10.27
N HIS A 203 0.19 -0.77 -11.43
CA HIS A 203 -0.20 -2.05 -11.98
C HIS A 203 0.10 -3.19 -11.00
N ARG A 204 -0.84 -4.11 -10.84
CA ARG A 204 -0.86 -5.13 -9.78
C ARG A 204 0.44 -5.94 -9.66
N ARG A 205 1.15 -6.14 -10.75
CA ARG A 205 2.40 -6.92 -10.78
C ARG A 205 3.59 -6.22 -10.15
N VAL A 206 3.59 -4.89 -10.10
CA VAL A 206 4.75 -4.10 -9.63
C VAL A 206 4.40 -3.13 -8.51
N ARG A 207 3.11 -2.95 -8.18
CA ARG A 207 2.60 -1.96 -7.20
C ARG A 207 3.34 -1.93 -5.86
N ALA A 208 3.78 -3.08 -5.35
CA ALA A 208 4.41 -3.16 -4.04
C ALA A 208 5.75 -2.39 -3.97
N VAL A 209 6.53 -2.40 -5.06
CA VAL A 209 7.89 -1.86 -5.08
C VAL A 209 8.07 -0.77 -6.16
N GLY A 210 7.18 -0.73 -7.15
CA GLY A 210 7.26 0.11 -8.35
C GLY A 210 7.39 1.61 -8.08
N PRO A 211 6.50 2.24 -7.28
CA PRO A 211 6.62 3.67 -6.97
C PRO A 211 7.93 4.04 -6.26
N LEU A 212 8.42 3.18 -5.36
CA LEU A 212 9.67 3.39 -4.62
C LEU A 212 10.89 3.26 -5.55
N VAL A 213 10.90 2.23 -6.40
CA VAL A 213 11.97 2.03 -7.39
C VAL A 213 11.94 3.13 -8.44
N LEU A 214 10.77 3.61 -8.85
CA LEU A 214 10.67 4.75 -9.76
C LEU A 214 11.34 5.98 -9.16
N ALA A 215 10.99 6.33 -7.93
CA ALA A 215 11.59 7.47 -7.23
C ALA A 215 13.11 7.30 -7.11
N PHE A 216 13.58 6.10 -6.77
CA PHE A 216 15.01 5.79 -6.72
C PHE A 216 15.69 5.92 -8.10
N MET A 217 15.08 5.39 -9.17
CA MET A 217 15.61 5.47 -10.52
C MET A 217 15.67 6.91 -11.03
N VAL A 218 14.67 7.73 -10.74
CA VAL A 218 14.70 9.17 -11.05
C VAL A 218 15.90 9.83 -10.39
N VAL A 219 16.15 9.58 -9.09
CA VAL A 219 17.32 10.13 -8.39
C VAL A 219 18.64 9.68 -9.02
N VAL A 220 18.78 8.38 -9.34
CA VAL A 220 19.99 7.81 -9.94
C VAL A 220 20.25 8.39 -11.34
N VAL A 221 19.22 8.41 -12.19
CA VAL A 221 19.30 8.90 -13.56
C VAL A 221 19.57 10.41 -13.57
N THR A 222 18.92 11.18 -12.69
CA THR A 222 19.22 12.61 -12.50
C THR A 222 20.65 12.83 -12.01
N GLY A 223 21.15 12.04 -11.06
CA GLY A 223 22.54 12.12 -10.60
C GLY A 223 23.57 11.97 -11.71
N SER A 224 23.27 11.09 -12.68
CA SER A 224 24.10 10.90 -13.87
C SER A 224 24.23 12.16 -14.72
N GLN A 225 23.13 12.90 -14.92
CA GLN A 225 23.12 14.15 -15.67
C GLN A 225 23.69 15.32 -14.89
N VAL A 226 23.45 15.38 -13.58
CA VAL A 226 24.03 16.43 -12.73
C VAL A 226 25.55 16.37 -12.80
N ALA A 227 26.16 15.18 -12.77
CA ALA A 227 27.61 15.03 -12.94
C ALA A 227 28.11 15.57 -14.29
N LEU A 228 27.44 15.21 -15.39
CA LEU A 228 27.78 15.73 -16.72
C LEU A 228 27.61 17.26 -16.81
N THR A 229 26.53 17.79 -16.23
CA THR A 229 26.26 19.24 -16.23
C THR A 229 27.32 19.98 -15.42
N LEU A 230 27.71 19.47 -14.25
CA LEU A 230 28.76 20.07 -13.42
C LEU A 230 30.10 20.09 -14.14
N VAL A 231 30.51 18.96 -14.74
CA VAL A 231 31.77 18.86 -15.49
C VAL A 231 31.74 19.72 -16.75
N GLY A 232 30.63 19.72 -17.49
CA GLY A 232 30.44 20.47 -18.72
C GLY A 232 30.14 21.97 -18.53
N SER A 233 29.91 22.42 -17.30
CA SER A 233 29.64 23.84 -17.01
C SER A 233 30.87 24.74 -17.14
N SER A 234 32.08 24.16 -17.19
CA SER A 234 33.34 24.90 -17.32
C SER A 234 34.37 24.15 -18.15
N GLU A 235 35.18 24.90 -18.90
CA GLU A 235 36.29 24.33 -19.67
C GLU A 235 37.31 23.62 -18.76
N ALA A 236 37.57 24.19 -17.58
CA ALA A 236 38.43 23.59 -16.56
C ALA A 236 37.90 22.22 -16.09
N GLY A 237 36.58 22.11 -15.86
CA GLY A 237 35.93 20.86 -15.48
C GLY A 237 36.06 19.79 -16.56
N MET A 238 35.77 20.14 -17.81
CA MET A 238 35.95 19.23 -18.96
C MET A 238 37.39 18.76 -19.11
N ARG A 239 38.36 19.68 -19.02
CA ARG A 239 39.79 19.35 -19.13
C ARG A 239 40.25 18.45 -17.99
N ALA A 240 39.83 18.72 -16.77
CA ALA A 240 40.13 17.89 -15.61
C ALA A 240 39.57 16.47 -15.77
N ALA A 241 38.32 16.34 -16.23
CA ALA A 241 37.71 15.04 -16.49
C ALA A 241 38.48 14.24 -17.55
N VAL A 242 38.83 14.86 -18.68
CA VAL A 242 39.61 14.21 -19.75
C VAL A 242 41.01 13.81 -19.27
N LEU A 243 41.72 14.67 -18.54
CA LEU A 243 43.05 14.34 -17.98
C LEU A 243 42.98 13.18 -16.99
N THR A 244 41.97 13.19 -16.11
CA THR A 244 41.75 12.12 -15.13
C THR A 244 41.40 10.81 -15.82
N GLY A 245 40.53 10.85 -16.84
CA GLY A 245 40.19 9.69 -17.66
C GLY A 245 41.41 9.13 -18.38
N ALA A 246 42.21 9.99 -19.03
CA ALA A 246 43.44 9.60 -19.72
C ALA A 246 44.48 8.97 -18.78
N ALA A 247 44.60 9.46 -17.53
CA ALA A 247 45.49 8.89 -16.53
C ALA A 247 45.13 7.44 -16.14
N VAL A 248 43.86 7.06 -16.30
CA VAL A 248 43.35 5.69 -16.07
C VAL A 248 43.21 4.91 -17.39
N GLY A 249 43.71 5.46 -18.50
CA GLY A 249 43.68 4.82 -19.82
C GLY A 249 42.33 4.89 -20.54
N LEU A 250 41.41 5.75 -20.10
CA LEU A 250 40.11 5.95 -20.74
C LEU A 250 40.22 6.98 -21.88
N GLY A 251 39.61 6.66 -23.03
CA GLY A 251 39.37 7.63 -24.11
C GLY A 251 38.29 8.66 -23.74
N GLY A 252 38.07 9.66 -24.62
CA GLY A 252 37.06 10.71 -24.39
C GLY A 252 35.64 10.18 -24.20
N GLU A 253 35.19 9.26 -25.05
CA GLU A 253 33.88 8.62 -24.92
C GLU A 253 33.76 7.81 -23.62
N ALA A 254 34.79 7.02 -23.29
CA ALA A 254 34.81 6.23 -22.06
C ALA A 254 34.81 7.13 -20.80
N THR A 255 35.49 8.28 -20.85
CA THR A 255 35.50 9.28 -19.77
C THR A 255 34.12 9.92 -19.57
N PHE A 256 33.39 10.18 -20.66
CA PHE A 256 32.01 10.65 -20.61
C PHE A 256 31.10 9.64 -19.90
N PHE A 257 31.13 8.37 -20.31
CA PHE A 257 30.34 7.32 -19.66
C PHE A 257 30.77 7.08 -18.21
N ALA A 258 32.07 7.14 -17.90
CA ALA A 258 32.59 7.00 -16.53
C ALA A 258 32.09 8.13 -15.62
N THR A 259 32.04 9.38 -16.12
CA THR A 259 31.51 10.53 -15.39
C THR A 259 30.02 10.36 -15.10
N MET A 260 29.25 9.92 -16.10
CA MET A 260 27.83 9.62 -15.95
C MET A 260 27.59 8.49 -14.92
N LEU A 261 28.38 7.42 -14.99
CA LEU A 261 28.32 6.29 -14.06
C LEU A 261 28.68 6.73 -12.63
N LEU A 262 29.71 7.56 -12.46
CA LEU A 262 30.09 8.09 -11.16
C LEU A 262 28.96 8.92 -10.53
N GLY A 263 28.34 9.82 -11.31
CA GLY A 263 27.19 10.59 -10.86
C GLY A 263 26.00 9.70 -10.45
N ALA A 264 25.71 8.67 -11.25
CA ALA A 264 24.68 7.69 -10.95
C ALA A 264 24.98 6.90 -9.67
N LEU A 265 26.23 6.45 -9.46
CA LEU A 265 26.65 5.71 -8.27
C LEU A 265 26.56 6.56 -7.00
N LEU A 266 27.03 7.80 -7.03
CA LEU A 266 26.92 8.72 -5.89
C LEU A 266 25.45 8.98 -5.53
N ALA A 267 24.60 9.21 -6.54
CA ALA A 267 23.16 9.36 -6.33
C ALA A 267 22.48 8.07 -5.85
N ALA A 268 22.93 6.89 -6.31
CA ALA A 268 22.44 5.60 -5.83
C ALA A 268 22.80 5.36 -4.36
N VAL A 269 24.01 5.73 -3.93
CA VAL A 269 24.43 5.68 -2.52
C VAL A 269 23.57 6.61 -1.66
N ALA A 270 23.37 7.85 -2.10
CA ALA A 270 22.49 8.80 -1.40
C ALA A 270 21.04 8.29 -1.34
N GLY A 271 20.53 7.77 -2.46
CA GLY A 271 19.21 7.15 -2.54
C GLY A 271 19.08 5.95 -1.61
N TRP A 272 20.11 5.12 -1.49
CA TRP A 272 20.14 3.96 -0.59
C TRP A 272 20.03 4.36 0.88
N PHE A 273 20.74 5.40 1.31
CA PHE A 273 20.60 5.95 2.66
C PHE A 273 19.20 6.54 2.89
N CYS A 274 18.61 7.21 1.89
CA CYS A 274 17.24 7.70 1.97
C CYS A 274 16.24 6.54 2.11
N LEU A 275 16.37 5.48 1.32
CA LEU A 275 15.53 4.29 1.43
C LEU A 275 15.67 3.62 2.80
N LYS A 276 16.91 3.45 3.30
CA LYS A 276 17.14 2.96 4.67
C LYS A 276 16.43 3.83 5.70
N TRP A 277 16.57 5.15 5.61
CA TRP A 277 15.90 6.08 6.51
C TRP A 277 14.37 5.95 6.46
N LEU A 278 13.79 5.82 5.26
CA LEU A 278 12.36 5.55 5.07
C LEU A 278 11.94 4.22 5.70
N GLY A 279 12.74 3.15 5.53
CA GLY A 279 12.51 1.86 6.17
C GLY A 279 12.52 1.93 7.69
N HIS A 280 13.49 2.61 8.29
CA HIS A 280 13.54 2.83 9.75
C HIS A 280 12.37 3.68 10.23
N ARG A 281 11.98 4.71 9.48
CA ARG A 281 10.82 5.55 9.80
C ARG A 281 9.52 4.74 9.77
N HIS A 282 9.40 3.85 8.78
CA HIS A 282 8.27 2.95 8.64
C HIS A 282 8.23 1.95 9.80
N LEU A 283 9.35 1.30 10.15
CA LEU A 283 9.45 0.42 11.32
C LEU A 283 9.14 1.14 12.63
N ALA A 284 9.61 2.38 12.79
CA ALA A 284 9.34 3.23 13.95
C ALA A 284 7.90 3.80 13.97
N ARG A 285 7.01 3.35 13.09
CA ARG A 285 5.60 3.76 13.01
C ARG A 285 5.38 5.27 12.87
N ARG A 286 6.32 5.94 12.18
CA ARG A 286 6.23 7.36 11.83
C ARG A 286 5.69 7.59 10.41
N SER A 287 5.33 6.51 9.70
CA SER A 287 4.73 6.51 8.37
C SER A 287 3.99 5.19 8.12
N SER A 288 2.88 5.23 7.40
CA SER A 288 2.18 4.04 6.89
C SER A 288 2.58 3.73 5.44
N ASP A 289 2.30 2.53 4.94
CA ASP A 289 2.53 2.18 3.52
C ASP A 289 1.71 3.04 2.57
N GLN A 290 0.50 3.41 3.01
CA GLN A 290 -0.35 4.29 2.26
C GLN A 290 0.25 5.69 2.17
N ALA A 291 0.73 6.24 3.28
CA ALA A 291 1.39 7.53 3.29
C ALA A 291 2.65 7.52 2.41
N LEU A 292 3.45 6.45 2.43
CA LEU A 292 4.64 6.32 1.58
C LEU A 292 4.28 6.26 0.09
N THR A 293 3.25 5.50 -0.27
CA THR A 293 2.77 5.42 -1.66
C THR A 293 2.27 6.79 -2.15
N LEU A 294 1.51 7.51 -1.30
CA LEU A 294 1.03 8.84 -1.63
C LEU A 294 2.18 9.85 -1.67
N ASP A 295 3.13 9.82 -0.73
CA ASP A 295 4.31 10.68 -0.73
C ASP A 295 5.11 10.50 -2.04
N ALA A 296 5.34 9.26 -2.47
CA ALA A 296 6.01 8.98 -3.74
C ALA A 296 5.24 9.52 -4.95
N MET A 297 3.91 9.39 -4.94
CA MET A 297 3.05 9.99 -5.96
C MET A 297 3.16 11.52 -6.00
N TRP A 298 3.03 12.18 -4.85
CA TRP A 298 3.12 13.65 -4.77
C TRP A 298 4.49 14.17 -5.19
N LEU A 299 5.57 13.46 -4.85
CA LEU A 299 6.91 13.81 -5.29
C LEU A 299 7.07 13.63 -6.81
N LEU A 300 6.56 12.53 -7.38
CA LEU A 300 6.55 12.31 -8.84
C LEU A 300 5.82 13.45 -9.57
N PHE A 301 4.62 13.80 -9.09
CA PHE A 301 3.86 14.92 -9.66
C PHE A 301 4.59 16.25 -9.48
N GLY A 302 5.21 16.49 -8.31
CA GLY A 302 6.00 17.70 -8.06
C GLY A 302 7.13 17.85 -9.06
N MET A 303 7.88 16.77 -9.31
CA MET A 303 8.94 16.77 -10.30
C MET A 303 8.40 17.04 -11.70
N VAL A 304 7.37 16.31 -12.16
CA VAL A 304 6.81 16.45 -13.51
C VAL A 304 6.20 17.83 -13.74
N GLN A 305 5.38 18.31 -12.81
CA GLN A 305 4.65 19.58 -12.93
C GLN A 305 5.58 20.81 -12.81
N SER A 306 6.76 20.64 -12.22
CA SER A 306 7.79 21.69 -12.15
C SER A 306 8.65 21.81 -13.42
N ILE A 307 8.60 20.85 -14.35
CA ILE A 307 9.41 20.87 -15.59
C ILE A 307 9.13 22.13 -16.40
N THR A 308 7.85 22.53 -16.52
CA THR A 308 7.48 23.71 -17.30
C THR A 308 7.91 25.02 -16.62
N LEU A 309 8.00 25.03 -15.29
CA LEU A 309 8.50 26.19 -14.54
C LEU A 309 10.03 26.33 -14.67
N ALA A 310 10.75 25.22 -14.91
CA ALA A 310 12.19 25.22 -15.07
C ALA A 310 12.68 26.01 -16.29
N PHE A 311 11.83 26.21 -17.31
CA PHE A 311 12.14 27.03 -18.50
C PHE A 311 12.48 28.48 -18.14
N GLU A 312 11.94 29.00 -17.04
CA GLU A 312 12.19 30.38 -16.57
C GLU A 312 13.45 30.51 -15.71
N GLY A 313 14.15 29.40 -15.44
CA GLY A 313 15.39 29.37 -14.68
C GLY A 313 15.55 28.15 -13.77
N TRP A 314 16.80 27.75 -13.53
CA TRP A 314 17.13 26.52 -12.81
C TRP A 314 16.58 26.46 -11.38
N VAL A 315 16.46 27.60 -10.69
CA VAL A 315 15.91 27.69 -9.32
C VAL A 315 14.45 27.20 -9.28
N TRP A 316 13.70 27.39 -10.37
CA TRP A 316 12.29 26.99 -10.45
C TRP A 316 12.08 25.48 -10.49
N ILE A 317 13.12 24.69 -10.75
CA ILE A 317 13.10 23.22 -10.58
C ILE A 317 12.76 22.87 -9.12
N LEU A 318 13.14 23.71 -8.16
CA LEU A 318 12.87 23.47 -6.73
C LEU A 318 11.40 23.67 -6.35
N THR A 319 10.56 24.22 -7.23
CA THR A 319 9.12 24.41 -6.94
C THR A 319 8.41 23.09 -6.67
N GLY A 320 8.75 22.02 -7.38
CA GLY A 320 8.22 20.67 -7.15
C GLY A 320 8.53 20.17 -5.73
N PRO A 321 9.82 20.11 -5.33
CA PRO A 321 10.22 19.80 -3.96
C PRO A 321 9.61 20.70 -2.89
N VAL A 322 9.47 22.02 -3.14
CA VAL A 322 8.83 22.95 -2.21
C VAL A 322 7.33 22.67 -2.07
N ALA A 323 6.63 22.37 -3.18
CA ALA A 323 5.23 21.98 -3.17
C ALA A 323 5.04 20.66 -2.40
N PHE A 324 5.93 19.69 -2.60
CA PHE A 324 5.95 18.45 -1.83
C PHE A 324 6.19 18.69 -0.33
N ALA A 325 7.13 19.58 0.04
CA ALA A 325 7.36 19.95 1.42
C ALA A 325 6.13 20.62 2.06
N GLY A 326 5.44 21.50 1.33
CA GLY A 326 4.18 22.11 1.75
C GLY A 326 3.08 21.07 1.98
N TYR A 327 2.88 20.17 1.02
CA TYR A 327 2.00 19.01 1.17
C TYR A 327 2.35 18.18 2.42
N LYS A 328 3.64 17.90 2.65
CA LYS A 328 4.07 17.05 3.76
C LYS A 328 3.88 17.73 5.10
N ALA A 329 4.14 19.03 5.19
CA ALA A 329 3.90 19.83 6.38
C ALA A 329 2.42 19.83 6.76
N VAL A 330 1.53 20.12 5.80
CA VAL A 330 0.08 20.18 6.03
C VAL A 330 -0.50 18.81 6.36
N SER A 331 -0.11 17.76 5.64
CA SER A 331 -0.58 16.40 5.94
C SER A 331 -0.12 15.94 7.32
N THR A 332 1.15 16.17 7.69
CA THR A 332 1.67 15.81 9.01
C THR A 332 0.97 16.59 10.13
N ALA A 333 0.77 17.89 9.96
CA ALA A 333 0.05 18.72 10.92
C ALA A 333 -1.44 18.31 11.03
N GLY A 334 -2.11 18.09 9.90
CA GLY A 334 -3.52 17.68 9.85
C GLY A 334 -3.75 16.31 10.49
N PHE A 335 -2.86 15.34 10.28
CA PHE A 335 -2.95 14.04 10.93
C PHE A 335 -2.70 14.11 12.44
N ARG A 336 -1.76 14.94 12.89
CA ARG A 336 -1.57 15.22 14.33
C ARG A 336 -2.79 15.90 14.95
N ALA A 337 -3.38 16.88 14.26
CA ALA A 337 -4.53 17.64 14.75
C ALA A 337 -5.83 16.82 14.76
N SER A 338 -6.02 15.91 13.80
CA SER A 338 -7.22 15.07 13.72
C SER A 338 -7.31 14.01 14.82
N GLY A 339 -6.20 13.70 15.50
CA GLY A 339 -6.14 12.71 16.56
C GLY A 339 -6.37 11.27 16.09
N LEU A 340 -6.34 11.01 14.78
CA LEU A 340 -6.55 9.69 14.19
C LEU A 340 -5.50 8.66 14.63
N HIS A 341 -4.32 9.12 15.02
CA HIS A 341 -3.24 8.28 15.55
C HIS A 341 -3.50 7.76 16.98
N ARG A 342 -4.62 8.15 17.62
CA ARG A 342 -4.97 7.66 18.96
C ARG A 342 -5.68 6.31 18.82
N ALA A 343 -5.08 5.28 19.43
CA ALA A 343 -5.71 3.97 19.51
C ALA A 343 -6.84 3.97 20.56
N PRO A 344 -7.95 3.24 20.33
CA PRO A 344 -8.84 2.84 21.40
C PRO A 344 -8.10 1.90 22.35
N LEU A 345 -8.65 1.71 23.57
CA LEU A 345 -8.04 0.82 24.59
C LEU A 345 -7.85 -0.62 24.07
N HIS A 346 -8.82 -1.13 23.31
CA HIS A 346 -8.80 -2.46 22.71
C HIS A 346 -9.16 -2.34 21.23
N PRO A 347 -8.19 -2.10 20.34
CA PRO A 347 -8.43 -2.14 18.90
C PRO A 347 -8.69 -3.59 18.47
N PRO A 348 -9.72 -3.85 17.64
CA PRO A 348 -10.02 -5.20 17.19
C PRO A 348 -8.91 -5.75 16.29
N SER A 349 -8.49 -6.99 16.52
CA SER A 349 -7.55 -7.71 15.65
C SER A 349 -8.28 -8.76 14.82
N LEU A 350 -8.00 -8.80 13.51
CA LEU A 350 -8.54 -9.80 12.59
C LEU A 350 -7.46 -10.78 12.18
N LEU A 351 -7.69 -12.08 12.39
CA LEU A 351 -6.92 -13.11 11.72
C LEU A 351 -7.53 -13.39 10.35
N LEU A 352 -6.72 -13.30 9.30
CA LEU A 352 -7.10 -13.71 7.95
C LEU A 352 -6.44 -15.05 7.58
N LEU A 353 -7.26 -16.07 7.39
CA LEU A 353 -6.87 -17.39 6.88
C LEU A 353 -7.38 -17.57 5.45
N ARG A 354 -6.63 -18.29 4.62
CA ARG A 354 -7.00 -18.47 3.21
C ARG A 354 -6.46 -19.75 2.61
N VAL A 355 -7.17 -20.25 1.61
CA VAL A 355 -6.67 -21.27 0.68
C VAL A 355 -5.74 -20.59 -0.35
N PHE A 356 -4.47 -20.99 -0.43
CA PHE A 356 -3.45 -20.37 -1.30
C PHE A 356 -3.67 -20.54 -2.83
N ALA A 357 -4.75 -21.22 -3.25
CA ALA A 357 -5.03 -21.57 -4.66
C ALA A 357 -5.75 -20.46 -5.47
N LEU A 358 -6.21 -19.39 -4.84
CA LEU A 358 -7.13 -18.41 -5.46
C LEU A 358 -6.44 -17.30 -6.27
N GLY A 359 -5.14 -17.09 -6.06
CA GLY A 359 -4.31 -16.12 -6.79
C GLY A 359 -4.95 -14.73 -6.93
N ALA A 360 -5.31 -14.36 -8.16
CA ALA A 360 -5.82 -13.04 -8.48
C ALA A 360 -7.10 -12.67 -7.70
N ARG A 361 -7.98 -13.64 -7.41
CA ARG A 361 -9.26 -13.43 -6.74
C ARG A 361 -9.10 -13.18 -5.23
N SER A 362 -8.09 -13.79 -4.61
CA SER A 362 -7.74 -13.54 -3.21
C SER A 362 -7.23 -12.11 -3.01
N GLY A 363 -6.32 -11.63 -3.87
CA GLY A 363 -5.80 -10.28 -3.71
C GLY A 363 -6.83 -9.15 -3.90
N GLN A 364 -7.87 -9.32 -4.73
CA GLN A 364 -8.94 -8.32 -4.86
C GLN A 364 -9.80 -8.22 -3.59
N LEU A 365 -10.13 -9.38 -3.03
CA LEU A 365 -10.80 -9.49 -1.73
C LEU A 365 -10.00 -8.79 -0.65
N PHE A 366 -8.73 -9.17 -0.55
CA PHE A 366 -7.78 -8.65 0.44
C PHE A 366 -7.61 -7.13 0.33
N ASP A 367 -7.43 -6.61 -0.88
CA ASP A 367 -7.30 -5.17 -1.14
C ASP A 367 -8.53 -4.38 -0.67
N ALA A 368 -9.74 -4.94 -0.83
CA ALA A 368 -10.97 -4.28 -0.41
C ALA A 368 -11.19 -4.35 1.10
N LEU A 369 -10.95 -5.53 1.70
CA LEU A 369 -11.00 -5.75 3.13
C LEU A 369 -10.02 -4.82 3.86
N SER A 370 -8.76 -4.83 3.44
CA SER A 370 -7.68 -4.04 4.04
C SER A 370 -7.97 -2.54 4.00
N ARG A 371 -8.58 -2.01 2.93
CA ARG A 371 -8.93 -0.57 2.84
C ARG A 371 -9.92 -0.12 3.90
N ARG A 372 -10.80 -1.02 4.37
CA ARG A 372 -11.87 -0.70 5.33
C ARG A 372 -11.48 -1.13 6.74
N TRP A 373 -11.05 -2.37 6.91
CA TRP A 373 -10.71 -2.93 8.23
C TRP A 373 -9.56 -2.19 8.90
N LEU A 374 -8.51 -1.83 8.14
CA LEU A 374 -7.36 -1.10 8.68
C LEU A 374 -7.70 0.33 9.14
N ARG A 375 -8.95 0.77 9.02
CA ARG A 375 -9.43 2.03 9.63
C ARG A 375 -9.97 1.84 11.05
N THR A 376 -10.11 0.60 11.50
CA THR A 376 -10.60 0.26 12.84
C THR A 376 -9.65 -0.67 13.62
N GLY A 377 -8.90 -1.54 12.94
CA GLY A 377 -8.10 -2.58 13.60
C GLY A 377 -7.04 -3.21 12.70
N ASP A 378 -6.12 -3.97 13.29
CA ASP A 378 -5.06 -4.66 12.54
C ASP A 378 -5.55 -5.95 11.88
N ILE A 379 -4.80 -6.41 10.88
CA ILE A 379 -4.98 -7.73 10.27
C ILE A 379 -3.71 -8.52 10.53
N SER A 380 -3.83 -9.70 11.12
CA SER A 380 -2.73 -10.65 11.23
C SER A 380 -2.92 -11.80 10.25
N MET A 381 -1.84 -12.27 9.63
CA MET A 381 -1.88 -13.39 8.70
C MET A 381 -0.54 -14.10 8.59
N ILE A 382 -0.60 -15.39 8.24
CA ILE A 382 0.60 -16.13 7.82
C ILE A 382 0.89 -15.75 6.37
N ALA A 383 2.13 -15.32 6.11
CA ALA A 383 2.54 -14.89 4.79
C ALA A 383 2.48 -16.07 3.81
N GLY A 384 1.84 -15.85 2.66
CA GLY A 384 1.73 -16.83 1.58
C GLY A 384 2.46 -16.39 0.32
N PRO A 385 2.97 -17.32 -0.51
CA PRO A 385 3.74 -16.99 -1.70
C PRO A 385 2.93 -16.28 -2.79
N ASP A 386 1.60 -16.32 -2.70
CA ASP A 386 0.62 -15.70 -3.59
C ASP A 386 0.42 -14.20 -3.34
N LEU A 387 0.53 -13.74 -2.08
CA LEU A 387 0.48 -12.31 -1.74
C LEU A 387 1.83 -11.69 -1.41
N ALA A 388 2.88 -12.48 -1.12
CA ALA A 388 4.19 -11.94 -0.76
C ALA A 388 4.67 -10.85 -1.72
N THR A 389 4.44 -11.00 -3.03
CA THR A 389 4.85 -9.99 -4.03
C THR A 389 3.92 -8.76 -4.14
N SER A 390 2.74 -8.81 -3.51
CA SER A 390 1.71 -7.76 -3.56
C SER A 390 1.62 -6.92 -2.29
N THR A 391 2.15 -7.44 -1.17
CA THR A 391 2.17 -6.78 0.14
C THR A 391 3.57 -6.38 0.61
N VAL A 392 4.63 -6.61 -0.19
CA VAL A 392 6.02 -6.30 0.17
C VAL A 392 6.12 -4.93 0.85
N GLU A 393 6.48 -4.94 2.13
CA GLU A 393 6.68 -3.72 2.88
C GLU A 393 8.08 -3.13 2.56
N PRO A 394 8.27 -1.80 2.63
CA PRO A 394 9.55 -1.18 2.31
C PRO A 394 10.73 -1.72 3.13
N HIS A 395 10.48 -2.03 4.41
CA HIS A 395 11.51 -2.53 5.31
C HIS A 395 11.91 -3.98 4.97
N GLU A 396 10.92 -4.81 4.61
CA GLU A 396 11.12 -6.17 4.14
C GLU A 396 11.92 -6.18 2.83
N PHE A 397 11.55 -5.31 1.89
CA PHE A 397 12.28 -5.14 0.64
C PHE A 397 13.76 -4.80 0.89
N LEU A 398 14.05 -3.92 1.87
CA LEU A 398 15.41 -3.55 2.23
C LEU A 398 16.20 -4.67 2.90
N ASP A 399 15.54 -5.50 3.70
CA ASP A 399 16.17 -6.69 4.27
C ASP A 399 16.44 -7.75 3.21
N PHE A 400 15.55 -7.90 2.22
CA PHE A 400 15.80 -8.75 1.06
C PHE A 400 17.02 -8.28 0.26
N VAL A 401 17.06 -7.00 -0.15
CA VAL A 401 18.21 -6.44 -0.88
C VAL A 401 19.49 -6.51 -0.05
N GLY A 402 19.37 -6.41 1.28
CA GLY A 402 20.46 -6.53 2.23
C GLY A 402 20.88 -7.97 2.58
N GLY A 403 20.28 -9.00 1.98
CA GLY A 403 20.61 -10.41 2.24
C GLY A 403 20.18 -10.94 3.61
N ARG A 404 19.24 -10.27 4.28
CA ARG A 404 18.76 -10.58 5.64
C ARG A 404 17.32 -11.08 5.70
N LEU A 405 16.74 -11.49 4.57
CA LEU A 405 15.35 -11.96 4.49
C LEU A 405 15.03 -13.10 5.48
N SER A 406 15.99 -13.99 5.76
CA SER A 406 15.79 -15.08 6.73
C SER A 406 15.42 -14.61 8.12
N ARG A 407 15.78 -13.38 8.52
CA ARG A 407 15.40 -12.79 9.81
C ARG A 407 13.91 -12.49 9.91
N GLN A 408 13.19 -12.45 8.80
CA GLN A 408 11.75 -12.24 8.79
C GLN A 408 10.97 -13.52 9.15
N PHE A 409 11.61 -14.69 9.05
CA PHE A 409 10.96 -15.97 9.31
C PHE A 409 10.94 -16.35 10.79
N VAL A 410 9.81 -16.88 11.25
CA VAL A 410 9.58 -17.41 12.59
C VAL A 410 10.41 -18.67 12.78
N ARG A 411 11.34 -18.62 13.74
CA ARG A 411 12.30 -19.70 14.02
C ARG A 411 11.73 -20.77 14.94
N ASP A 412 11.05 -20.36 16.00
CA ASP A 412 10.55 -21.20 17.09
C ASP A 412 9.39 -20.49 17.83
N ALA A 413 8.92 -21.09 18.94
CA ALA A 413 7.82 -20.56 19.74
C ALA A 413 8.15 -19.25 20.46
N ASP A 414 9.37 -19.11 20.96
CA ASP A 414 9.79 -17.91 21.68
C ASP A 414 9.95 -16.73 20.72
N ASP A 415 10.51 -16.96 19.53
CA ASP A 415 10.58 -15.97 18.45
C ASP A 415 9.19 -15.54 17.99
N LEU A 416 8.23 -16.47 17.91
CA LEU A 416 6.85 -16.16 17.59
C LEU A 416 6.19 -15.28 18.67
N ASP A 417 6.35 -15.62 19.95
CA ASP A 417 5.77 -14.86 21.05
C ASP A 417 6.35 -13.44 21.13
N GLN A 418 7.66 -13.30 20.92
CA GLN A 418 8.30 -11.99 20.80
C GLN A 418 7.70 -11.16 19.65
N ARG A 419 7.46 -11.78 18.48
CA ARG A 419 6.84 -11.09 17.33
C ARG A 419 5.38 -10.73 17.59
N LEU A 420 4.61 -11.58 18.25
CA LEU A 420 3.21 -11.30 18.62
C LEU A 420 3.10 -10.14 19.62
N GLN A 421 4.08 -10.00 20.51
CA GLN A 421 4.19 -8.87 21.44
C GLN A 421 4.64 -7.59 20.73
N ALA A 422 5.56 -7.70 19.76
CA ALA A 422 6.05 -6.58 18.97
C ALA A 422 5.09 -6.15 17.84
N ALA A 423 4.07 -6.95 17.54
CA ALA A 423 3.10 -6.70 16.48
C ALA A 423 2.44 -5.31 16.62
N ALA A 424 2.25 -4.65 15.48
CA ALA A 424 1.73 -3.28 15.46
C ALA A 424 0.21 -3.27 15.69
N ARG A 425 -0.20 -3.20 16.95
CA ARG A 425 -1.62 -3.17 17.37
C ARG A 425 -2.26 -1.77 17.35
N GLY A 426 -1.48 -0.71 17.17
CA GLY A 426 -1.99 0.66 17.11
C GLY A 426 -2.04 1.22 15.69
N PRO A 427 -2.75 2.33 15.47
CA PRO A 427 -2.76 3.01 14.19
C PRO A 427 -1.43 3.77 13.95
N ASP A 428 -1.09 3.95 12.69
CA ASP A 428 -0.05 4.87 12.23
C ASP A 428 -0.55 6.33 12.25
N PRO A 429 0.30 7.34 11.99
CA PRO A 429 -0.10 8.75 12.07
C PRO A 429 -1.35 9.12 11.25
N ASP A 430 -1.59 8.44 10.13
CA ASP A 430 -2.75 8.64 9.26
C ASP A 430 -4.02 7.87 9.70
N GLY A 431 -4.00 7.30 10.91
CA GLY A 431 -5.11 6.55 11.50
C GLY A 431 -5.30 5.16 10.93
N ARG A 432 -4.34 4.67 10.15
CA ARG A 432 -4.42 3.35 9.52
C ARG A 432 -3.64 2.33 10.34
N TYR A 433 -4.26 1.20 10.66
CA TYR A 433 -3.61 0.04 11.27
C TYR A 433 -2.82 -0.75 10.23
N ARG A 434 -1.96 -1.66 10.69
CA ARG A 434 -1.07 -2.44 9.83
C ARG A 434 -1.59 -3.85 9.58
N ILE A 435 -1.03 -4.44 8.53
CA ILE A 435 -1.09 -5.88 8.33
C ILE A 435 0.17 -6.44 9.01
N ASN A 436 0.01 -7.40 9.92
CA ASN A 436 1.10 -8.11 10.56
C ASN A 436 1.27 -9.45 9.81
N GLU A 437 2.24 -9.52 8.92
CA GLU A 437 2.57 -10.74 8.17
C GLU A 437 3.62 -11.57 8.93
N PHE A 438 3.28 -12.84 9.20
CA PHE A 438 4.17 -13.79 9.85
C PHE A 438 4.73 -14.76 8.82
N PHE A 439 6.00 -14.62 8.46
CA PHE A 439 6.69 -15.54 7.58
C PHE A 439 7.05 -16.81 8.35
N CYS A 440 6.60 -17.96 7.89
CA CYS A 440 6.81 -19.23 8.58
C CYS A 440 7.66 -20.18 7.73
N HIS A 441 8.43 -21.02 8.41
CA HIS A 441 9.08 -22.19 7.85
C HIS A 441 8.07 -23.34 7.73
N ALA A 442 8.43 -24.41 7.02
CA ALA A 442 7.56 -25.55 6.75
C ALA A 442 7.00 -26.21 8.02
N ASN A 443 7.68 -26.06 9.15
CA ASN A 443 7.30 -26.64 10.44
C ASN A 443 6.85 -25.62 11.50
N THR A 444 6.93 -24.32 11.26
CA THR A 444 6.53 -23.29 12.24
C THR A 444 5.15 -22.67 11.97
N TRP A 445 4.58 -22.91 10.78
CA TRP A 445 3.29 -22.32 10.40
C TRP A 445 2.11 -22.84 11.25
N GLN A 446 2.11 -24.11 11.65
CA GLN A 446 1.04 -24.69 12.48
C GLN A 446 1.00 -24.02 13.86
N LEU A 447 2.17 -23.83 14.46
CA LEU A 447 2.34 -23.11 15.71
C LEU A 447 1.88 -21.65 15.59
N ALA A 448 2.32 -20.95 14.52
CA ALA A 448 1.91 -19.58 14.24
C ALA A 448 0.39 -19.46 14.09
N MET A 449 -0.23 -20.38 13.35
CA MET A 449 -1.68 -20.42 13.15
C MET A 449 -2.40 -20.53 14.50
N ARG A 450 -2.07 -21.54 15.31
CA ARG A 450 -2.74 -21.75 16.61
C ARG A 450 -2.62 -20.53 17.53
N ARG A 451 -1.43 -19.93 17.64
CA ARG A 451 -1.20 -18.75 18.49
C ARG A 451 -1.95 -17.51 17.99
N LEU A 452 -1.93 -17.27 16.67
CA LEU A 452 -2.67 -16.16 16.07
C LEU A 452 -4.17 -16.31 16.29
N ALA A 453 -4.73 -17.49 16.01
CA ALA A 453 -6.15 -17.78 16.13
C ALA A 453 -6.68 -17.60 17.55
N ALA A 454 -5.91 -18.01 18.56
CA ALA A 454 -6.27 -17.80 19.96
C ALA A 454 -6.30 -16.30 20.35
N SER A 455 -5.40 -15.49 19.77
CA SER A 455 -5.20 -14.09 20.15
C SER A 455 -6.07 -13.07 19.40
N SER A 456 -6.63 -13.41 18.24
CA SER A 456 -7.34 -12.45 17.36
C SER A 456 -8.82 -12.38 17.64
N ASP A 457 -9.38 -11.18 17.86
CA ASP A 457 -10.79 -10.97 18.23
C ASP A 457 -11.79 -11.56 17.24
N ALA A 458 -11.47 -11.50 15.94
CA ALA A 458 -12.24 -12.14 14.88
C ALA A 458 -11.35 -12.95 13.94
N VAL A 459 -11.91 -14.00 13.33
CA VAL A 459 -11.24 -14.81 12.31
C VAL A 459 -12.07 -14.80 11.03
N LEU A 460 -11.47 -14.39 9.92
CA LEU A 460 -12.02 -14.58 8.59
C LEU A 460 -11.27 -15.71 7.89
N MET A 461 -11.97 -16.76 7.50
CA MET A 461 -11.40 -17.86 6.74
C MET A 461 -11.97 -17.89 5.32
N ASP A 462 -11.11 -17.61 4.33
CA ASP A 462 -11.44 -17.64 2.90
C ASP A 462 -11.42 -19.08 2.36
N LEU A 463 -12.61 -19.68 2.23
CA LEU A 463 -12.86 -21.04 1.74
C LEU A 463 -13.36 -21.07 0.29
N ARG A 464 -13.13 -19.99 -0.48
CA ARG A 464 -13.46 -20.01 -1.92
C ARG A 464 -12.63 -21.07 -2.63
N SER A 465 -13.27 -21.81 -3.54
CA SER A 465 -12.68 -22.97 -4.22
C SER A 465 -12.30 -24.15 -3.30
N PHE A 466 -12.83 -24.21 -2.07
CA PHE A 466 -12.75 -25.40 -1.21
C PHE A 466 -13.63 -26.51 -1.80
N SER A 467 -13.04 -27.70 -1.96
CA SER A 467 -13.69 -28.86 -2.56
C SER A 467 -12.91 -30.14 -2.21
N ALA A 468 -13.45 -31.31 -2.60
CA ALA A 468 -12.75 -32.58 -2.45
C ALA A 468 -11.37 -32.60 -3.16
N ALA A 469 -11.16 -31.81 -4.21
CA ALA A 469 -9.88 -31.69 -4.90
C ALA A 469 -8.91 -30.68 -4.24
N ASN A 470 -9.36 -29.89 -3.26
CA ASN A 470 -8.60 -28.79 -2.66
C ASN A 470 -8.87 -28.70 -1.16
N GLN A 471 -8.26 -29.63 -0.41
CA GLN A 471 -8.48 -29.84 1.02
C GLN A 471 -7.38 -29.22 1.90
N GLY A 472 -6.51 -28.38 1.33
CA GLY A 472 -5.32 -27.84 2.01
C GLY A 472 -5.59 -26.94 3.22
N CYS A 473 -6.85 -26.76 3.63
CA CYS A 473 -7.25 -26.00 4.80
C CYS A 473 -7.96 -26.84 5.88
N GLN A 474 -7.96 -28.18 5.76
CA GLN A 474 -8.58 -29.06 6.77
C GLN A 474 -7.93 -28.92 8.14
N TYR A 475 -6.61 -28.80 8.20
CA TYR A 475 -5.89 -28.59 9.45
C TYR A 475 -6.35 -27.29 10.13
N GLU A 476 -6.40 -26.18 9.40
CA GLU A 476 -6.86 -24.88 9.90
C GLU A 476 -8.32 -24.94 10.35
N LEU A 477 -9.20 -25.63 9.61
CA LEU A 477 -10.58 -25.84 10.02
C LEU A 477 -10.68 -26.60 11.34
N GLN A 478 -9.93 -27.70 11.48
CA GLN A 478 -9.88 -28.48 12.73
C GLN A 478 -9.43 -27.60 13.89
N GLN A 479 -8.32 -26.86 13.72
CA GLN A 479 -7.81 -25.98 14.77
C GLN A 479 -8.82 -24.89 15.14
N LEU A 480 -9.53 -24.28 14.17
CA LEU A 480 -10.56 -23.28 14.50
C LEU A 480 -11.69 -23.87 15.35
N ILE A 481 -12.12 -25.10 15.06
CA ILE A 481 -13.12 -25.81 15.86
C ILE A 481 -12.58 -26.11 17.27
N ASP A 482 -11.30 -26.46 17.38
CA ASP A 482 -10.70 -26.90 18.63
C ASP A 482 -10.33 -25.75 19.57
N ILE A 483 -9.86 -24.62 19.07
CA ILE A 483 -9.24 -23.57 19.92
C ILE A 483 -9.95 -22.21 19.87
N VAL A 484 -10.88 -21.98 18.94
CA VAL A 484 -11.55 -20.68 18.78
C VAL A 484 -13.05 -20.81 19.02
N PRO A 485 -13.68 -19.93 19.83
CA PRO A 485 -15.13 -19.83 19.87
C PRO A 485 -15.69 -19.51 18.47
N LEU A 486 -16.54 -20.36 17.92
CA LEU A 486 -17.03 -20.24 16.53
C LEU A 486 -17.84 -18.95 16.29
N ASP A 487 -18.36 -18.32 17.34
CA ASP A 487 -19.01 -17.00 17.26
C ASP A 487 -18.06 -15.89 16.79
N ARG A 488 -16.74 -16.11 16.87
CA ARG A 488 -15.69 -15.19 16.37
C ARG A 488 -15.23 -15.54 14.95
N VAL A 489 -15.71 -16.64 14.38
CA VAL A 489 -15.23 -17.18 13.09
C VAL A 489 -16.26 -16.91 12.00
N LEU A 490 -15.80 -16.37 10.87
CA LEU A 490 -16.57 -16.21 9.64
C LEU A 490 -15.96 -17.01 8.51
N PHE A 491 -16.73 -17.96 7.98
CA PHE A 491 -16.35 -18.72 6.80
C PHE A 491 -16.86 -18.03 5.54
N LEU A 492 -15.94 -17.72 4.65
CA LEU A 492 -16.24 -17.07 3.39
C LEU A 492 -16.33 -18.09 2.25
N VAL A 493 -17.46 -18.11 1.55
CA VAL A 493 -17.71 -18.98 0.39
C VAL A 493 -18.14 -18.19 -0.83
N ASP A 494 -18.03 -18.81 -2.01
CA ASP A 494 -18.59 -18.29 -3.25
C ASP A 494 -19.18 -19.43 -4.11
N ALA A 495 -19.57 -19.11 -5.35
CA ALA A 495 -20.10 -20.09 -6.30
C ALA A 495 -19.10 -21.20 -6.70
N SER A 496 -17.81 -21.05 -6.38
CA SER A 496 -16.79 -22.07 -6.65
C SER A 496 -16.55 -23.02 -5.46
N THR A 497 -17.15 -22.75 -4.30
CA THR A 497 -17.07 -23.64 -3.14
C THR A 497 -18.07 -24.78 -3.27
N ASP A 498 -17.61 -26.02 -3.07
CA ASP A 498 -18.51 -27.17 -2.91
C ASP A 498 -19.14 -27.12 -1.51
N LYS A 499 -20.32 -26.51 -1.42
CA LYS A 499 -21.02 -26.28 -0.14
C LYS A 499 -21.40 -27.59 0.56
N ALA A 500 -21.76 -28.63 -0.20
CA ALA A 500 -22.12 -29.93 0.37
C ALA A 500 -20.89 -30.68 0.91
N PHE A 501 -19.74 -30.54 0.25
CA PHE A 501 -18.47 -31.03 0.79
C PHE A 501 -18.01 -30.25 2.02
N LEU A 502 -18.15 -28.91 2.01
CA LEU A 502 -17.85 -28.07 3.16
C LEU A 502 -18.70 -28.45 4.38
N GLU A 503 -20.01 -28.62 4.20
CA GLU A 503 -20.91 -29.03 5.27
C GLU A 503 -20.52 -30.37 5.87
N ARG A 504 -20.29 -31.39 5.02
CA ARG A 504 -19.81 -32.70 5.49
C ARG A 504 -18.49 -32.61 6.22
N SER A 505 -17.55 -31.81 5.70
CA SER A 505 -16.23 -31.63 6.33
C SER A 505 -16.36 -30.99 7.71
N LEU A 506 -17.15 -29.91 7.85
CA LEU A 506 -17.35 -29.26 9.15
C LEU A 506 -18.03 -30.17 10.17
N LEU A 507 -19.01 -30.97 9.74
CA LEU A 507 -19.69 -31.94 10.60
C LEU A 507 -18.76 -33.09 11.02
N ASP A 508 -17.91 -33.56 10.11
CA ASP A 508 -16.91 -34.60 10.39
C ASP A 508 -15.84 -34.10 11.38
N LEU A 509 -15.26 -32.92 11.13
CA LEU A 509 -14.30 -32.29 12.04
C LEU A 509 -14.93 -32.00 13.41
N TRP A 510 -16.21 -31.58 13.44
CA TRP A 510 -16.94 -31.39 14.69
C TRP A 510 -17.06 -32.69 15.48
N SER A 511 -17.34 -33.82 14.84
CA SER A 511 -17.44 -35.12 15.52
C SER A 511 -16.14 -35.53 16.22
N HIS A 512 -15.00 -35.02 15.72
CA HIS A 512 -13.66 -35.22 16.26
C HIS A 512 -13.11 -34.00 17.04
N ALA A 513 -13.95 -33.00 17.36
CA ALA A 513 -13.51 -31.81 18.07
C ALA A 513 -12.79 -32.17 19.38
N ALA A 514 -11.71 -31.47 19.71
CA ALA A 514 -10.93 -31.69 20.91
C ALA A 514 -11.79 -31.56 22.19
N SER A 515 -11.44 -32.30 23.24
CA SER A 515 -12.22 -32.35 24.49
C SER A 515 -12.30 -31.00 25.20
N ASP A 516 -11.25 -30.21 25.06
CA ASP A 516 -11.08 -28.86 25.59
C ASP A 516 -11.58 -27.77 24.64
N SER A 517 -12.27 -28.15 23.54
CA SER A 517 -12.82 -27.18 22.61
C SER A 517 -13.85 -26.26 23.29
N PRO A 518 -13.71 -24.93 23.16
CA PRO A 518 -14.65 -23.97 23.76
C PRO A 518 -16.06 -24.09 23.17
N ASN A 519 -16.20 -24.76 22.03
CA ASN A 519 -17.47 -24.92 21.33
C ASN A 519 -18.29 -26.09 21.87
N ARG A 520 -17.67 -27.07 22.56
CA ARG A 520 -18.36 -28.25 23.11
C ARG A 520 -19.33 -27.92 24.23
N GLU A 521 -19.01 -26.90 25.02
CA GLU A 521 -19.85 -26.41 26.12
C GLU A 521 -20.97 -25.48 25.64
N HIS A 522 -20.88 -25.00 24.40
CA HIS A 522 -21.88 -24.10 23.84
C HIS A 522 -23.17 -24.87 23.51
N PRO A 523 -24.36 -24.43 23.98
CA PRO A 523 -25.61 -25.18 23.80
C PRO A 523 -26.08 -25.19 22.34
N THR A 524 -25.69 -24.19 21.55
CA THR A 524 -25.95 -24.15 20.10
C THR A 524 -24.71 -23.69 19.36
N PRO A 525 -23.71 -24.55 19.11
CA PRO A 525 -22.51 -24.16 18.37
C PRO A 525 -22.90 -23.82 16.93
N ARG A 526 -22.42 -22.66 16.43
CA ARG A 526 -22.80 -22.12 15.12
C ARG A 526 -21.57 -21.82 14.28
N ALA A 527 -21.53 -22.36 13.07
CA ALA A 527 -20.57 -21.96 12.05
C ALA A 527 -21.21 -20.87 11.17
N ASN A 528 -20.72 -19.63 11.29
CA ASN A 528 -21.21 -18.51 10.50
C ASN A 528 -20.59 -18.54 9.10
N ILE A 529 -21.44 -18.59 8.07
CA ILE A 529 -21.03 -18.70 6.67
C ILE A 529 -21.59 -17.52 5.89
N ILE A 530 -20.73 -16.84 5.13
CA ILE A 530 -21.13 -15.79 4.20
C ILE A 530 -20.84 -16.17 2.75
N ASP A 531 -21.87 -16.07 1.91
CA ASP A 531 -21.73 -16.13 0.45
C ASP A 531 -21.56 -14.71 -0.10
N ILE A 532 -20.40 -14.42 -0.69
CA ILE A 532 -20.13 -13.09 -1.24
C ILE A 532 -20.68 -12.87 -2.64
N GLY A 533 -21.15 -13.92 -3.31
CA GLY A 533 -21.50 -13.89 -4.71
C GLY A 533 -20.41 -13.18 -5.54
N LYS A 534 -20.76 -12.05 -6.16
CA LYS A 534 -19.85 -11.21 -6.97
C LYS A 534 -19.37 -9.92 -6.28
N ARG A 535 -19.79 -9.63 -5.04
CA ARG A 535 -19.57 -8.31 -4.41
C ARG A 535 -18.77 -8.45 -3.11
N VAL A 536 -17.49 -8.10 -3.16
CA VAL A 536 -16.59 -8.12 -2.00
C VAL A 536 -17.03 -7.18 -0.86
N GLU A 537 -17.79 -6.13 -1.19
CA GLU A 537 -18.27 -5.14 -0.22
C GLU A 537 -19.28 -5.70 0.80
N THR A 538 -19.86 -6.88 0.55
CA THR A 538 -20.82 -7.53 1.45
C THR A 538 -20.20 -8.09 2.72
N ILE A 539 -18.87 -8.20 2.80
CA ILE A 539 -18.16 -8.86 3.90
C ILE A 539 -17.95 -7.95 5.10
N ILE A 540 -17.82 -6.64 4.85
CA ILE A 540 -17.46 -5.68 5.90
C ILE A 540 -18.54 -5.60 7.00
N PRO A 541 -19.84 -5.45 6.69
CA PRO A 541 -20.85 -5.38 7.77
C PRO A 541 -20.90 -6.63 8.66
N PRO A 542 -20.92 -7.87 8.12
CA PRO A 542 -20.83 -9.10 8.93
C PRO A 542 -19.60 -9.18 9.82
N LEU A 543 -18.42 -8.88 9.29
CA LEU A 543 -17.20 -8.92 10.10
C LEU A 543 -17.24 -7.96 11.28
N LEU A 544 -17.75 -6.75 11.04
CA LEU A 544 -17.92 -5.78 12.12
C LEU A 544 -19.05 -6.18 13.08
N GLY A 545 -20.09 -6.86 12.58
CA GLY A 545 -21.16 -7.42 13.42
C GLY A 545 -20.66 -8.51 14.39
N LEU A 546 -19.67 -9.32 13.99
CA LEU A 546 -19.04 -10.29 14.89
C LEU A 546 -18.34 -9.63 16.07
N LEU A 547 -17.75 -8.44 15.86
CA LEU A 547 -17.12 -7.65 16.93
C LEU A 547 -18.15 -7.03 17.89
N ASP A 548 -19.34 -6.71 17.39
CA ASP A 548 -20.42 -6.11 18.18
C ASP A 548 -21.31 -7.16 18.88
N THR A 549 -21.11 -8.45 18.60
CA THR A 549 -21.80 -9.54 19.30
C THR A 549 -21.16 -9.64 20.69
N PRO A 550 -21.90 -9.39 21.78
CA PRO A 550 -21.32 -9.33 23.11
C PRO A 550 -20.59 -10.64 23.40
N GLN A 551 -19.32 -10.55 23.78
CA GLN A 551 -18.65 -11.61 24.50
C GLN A 551 -19.62 -12.04 25.60
N LEU A 552 -20.08 -13.29 25.58
CA LEU A 552 -20.61 -13.95 26.76
C LEU A 552 -19.47 -13.92 27.78
N GLN A 553 -19.36 -12.82 28.53
CA GLN A 553 -18.56 -12.79 29.74
C GLN A 553 -19.08 -13.95 30.60
N PRO A 554 -18.19 -14.81 31.13
CA PRO A 554 -18.63 -15.72 32.18
C PRO A 554 -19.21 -14.84 33.28
N ALA A 555 -20.46 -15.11 33.66
CA ALA A 555 -21.10 -14.45 34.78
C ALA A 555 -20.11 -14.50 35.95
N ALA A 556 -19.63 -13.34 36.39
CA ALA A 556 -18.94 -13.22 37.65
C ALA A 556 -19.88 -13.80 38.71
N GLY A 557 -19.47 -14.93 39.29
CA GLY A 557 -20.25 -15.62 40.31
C GLY A 557 -20.63 -14.62 41.39
N ALA A 558 -21.93 -14.59 41.70
CA ALA A 558 -22.40 -14.04 42.95
C ALA A 558 -21.70 -14.80 44.09
N GLY A 559 -20.85 -14.08 44.81
CA GLY A 559 -20.43 -14.38 46.17
C GLY A 559 -20.97 -13.29 47.07
#